data_AF-A0A845HVJ9-F1
#
_entry.id   AF-A0A845HVJ9-F1
#
_cell.length_a   1.000
_cell.length_b   1.000
_cell.length_c   1.000
_cell.angle_alpha   90.00
_cell.angle_beta   90.00
_cell.angle_gamma   90.00
#
_symmetry.space_group_name_H-M   'P 1'
#
loop_
_entity.id
_entity.type
_entity.pdbx_description
1 polymer ?
#
loop_
_entity_poly.entity_id
_entity_poly.type
_entity_poly.pdbx_seq_one_letter_code
_entity_poly.pdbx_strand_id
1 'polypeptide(L)'
;MNIKFMGAAAALVLGAALAGCGGKQQFSVQGTITGLNNAGLVLANGSDTLPVPAGALTFTMPKQIDYGASFNVVVQEQPAHQTCTPTLATSSGSAGHTLVINALITCVQNSYTLGGKFTGLYANNDATATTAATPRTVVLLNGSTGGQLTVSSAMAGTNTPGEGFFTFGAPVRFGEAYGVTILSQPKDVSCTLTNGSGIMPESSVSNIVLTCVPKT
;
A
#
# COMPACT_ATOMS: atom_id res chain seq x y z
N MET A 1 49.21 23.10 -86.37
CA MET A 1 48.40 23.08 -85.12
C MET A 1 48.45 21.64 -84.59
N ASN A 2 49.49 21.20 -83.86
CA ASN A 2 49.78 21.39 -82.41
C ASN A 2 48.52 21.07 -81.57
N ILE A 3 48.39 20.16 -80.58
CA ILE A 3 49.21 19.47 -79.55
C ILE A 3 48.31 18.30 -79.00
N LYS A 4 48.69 17.02 -78.89
CA LYS A 4 49.39 16.25 -77.83
C LYS A 4 48.71 16.12 -76.41
N PHE A 5 48.53 14.85 -75.99
CA PHE A 5 48.58 14.24 -74.62
C PHE A 5 47.40 14.25 -73.60
N MET A 6 47.07 13.02 -73.16
CA MET A 6 46.71 12.48 -71.82
C MET A 6 46.26 13.42 -70.68
N GLY A 7 45.17 13.05 -69.99
CA GLY A 7 44.82 13.54 -68.66
C GLY A 7 43.83 12.60 -67.95
N ALA A 8 44.27 12.02 -66.84
CA ALA A 8 43.52 11.13 -65.96
C ALA A 8 42.50 11.89 -65.07
N ALA A 9 41.68 11.09 -64.37
CA ALA A 9 40.88 11.42 -63.19
C ALA A 9 39.45 11.96 -63.41
N ALA A 10 38.47 11.08 -63.17
CA ALA A 10 37.28 11.42 -62.41
C ALA A 10 36.86 10.19 -61.60
N ALA A 11 37.45 10.11 -60.40
CA ALA A 11 37.10 9.16 -59.36
C ALA A 11 35.73 9.51 -58.76
N LEU A 12 35.08 8.47 -58.22
CA LEU A 12 34.18 8.52 -57.06
C LEU A 12 33.02 9.53 -57.11
N VAL A 13 31.85 9.06 -57.57
CA VAL A 13 30.57 9.48 -56.97
C VAL A 13 29.71 8.23 -56.75
N LEU A 14 30.15 7.39 -55.81
CA LEU A 14 29.34 6.34 -55.21
C LEU A 14 29.45 6.49 -53.69
N GLY A 15 28.82 7.54 -53.15
CA GLY A 15 29.00 7.93 -51.76
C GLY A 15 27.92 8.86 -51.24
N ALA A 16 26.64 8.51 -51.43
CA ALA A 16 25.54 9.25 -50.80
C ALA A 16 24.33 8.37 -50.46
N ALA A 17 24.56 7.13 -50.02
CA ALA A 17 23.48 6.24 -49.55
C ALA A 17 23.74 5.63 -48.16
N LEU A 18 24.60 6.24 -47.32
CA LEU A 18 24.82 5.78 -45.93
C LEU A 18 24.23 6.71 -44.85
N ALA A 19 23.52 7.78 -45.22
CA ALA A 19 22.85 8.65 -44.23
C ALA A 19 21.57 8.04 -43.61
N GLY A 20 21.30 6.75 -43.84
CA GLY A 20 20.09 6.06 -43.36
C GLY A 20 20.25 5.21 -42.09
N CYS A 21 21.47 4.97 -41.60
CA CYS A 21 21.71 4.10 -40.41
C CYS A 21 22.05 4.86 -39.11
N GLY A 22 21.82 6.17 -39.06
CA GLY A 22 22.11 7.00 -37.87
C GLY A 22 20.97 7.11 -36.84
N GLY A 23 19.99 6.20 -36.86
CA GLY A 23 18.92 6.20 -35.87
C GLY A 23 19.47 5.90 -34.48
N LYS A 24 19.43 6.88 -33.57
CA LYS A 24 19.70 6.62 -32.16
C LYS A 24 18.71 5.56 -31.67
N GLN A 25 19.21 4.48 -31.08
CA GLN A 25 18.35 3.47 -30.48
C GLN A 25 17.62 4.08 -29.28
N GLN A 26 16.30 4.15 -29.38
CA GLN A 26 15.41 4.63 -28.32
C GLN A 26 14.69 3.46 -27.66
N PHE A 27 14.46 3.56 -26.35
CA PHE A 27 13.86 2.51 -25.53
C PHE A 27 12.59 3.03 -24.86
N SER A 28 11.52 2.25 -24.91
CA SER A 28 10.30 2.52 -24.15
C SER A 28 10.50 2.20 -22.67
N VAL A 29 10.03 3.11 -21.81
CA VAL A 29 9.87 2.85 -20.38
C VAL A 29 8.43 2.40 -20.15
N GLN A 30 8.26 1.13 -19.79
CA GLN A 30 6.95 0.52 -19.60
C GLN A 30 6.96 -0.31 -18.32
N GLY A 31 5.82 -0.86 -17.95
CA GLY A 31 5.74 -1.66 -16.74
C GLY A 31 4.38 -2.28 -16.48
N THR A 32 4.33 -3.07 -15.41
CA THR A 32 3.09 -3.67 -14.90
C THR A 32 2.70 -3.03 -13.57
N ILE A 33 1.40 -2.97 -13.34
CA ILE A 33 0.80 -2.41 -12.14
C ILE A 33 -0.07 -3.49 -11.50
N THR A 34 0.05 -3.64 -10.18
CA THR A 34 -0.80 -4.55 -9.40
C THR A 34 -1.55 -3.78 -8.33
N GLY A 35 -2.82 -4.11 -8.11
CA GLY A 35 -3.62 -3.57 -7.00
C GLY A 35 -4.07 -2.11 -7.12
N LEU A 36 -3.96 -1.48 -8.29
CA LEU A 36 -4.47 -0.11 -8.52
C LEU A 36 -5.98 -0.14 -8.70
N ASN A 37 -6.74 0.03 -7.62
CA ASN A 37 -8.21 0.06 -7.69
C ASN A 37 -8.76 1.49 -7.63
N ASN A 38 -7.93 2.47 -7.24
CA ASN A 38 -8.38 3.85 -7.03
C ASN A 38 -7.73 4.80 -8.06
N ALA A 39 -8.44 5.87 -8.40
CA ALA A 39 -7.98 6.87 -9.35
C ALA A 39 -6.99 7.86 -8.71
N GLY A 40 -6.22 8.57 -9.55
CA GLY A 40 -5.31 9.63 -9.12
C GLY A 40 -3.82 9.28 -9.17
N LEU A 41 -3.46 8.06 -9.58
CA LEU A 41 -2.04 7.71 -9.75
C LEU A 41 -1.43 8.51 -10.89
N VAL A 42 -0.30 9.18 -10.60
CA VAL A 42 0.58 9.78 -11.62
C VAL A 42 1.98 9.22 -11.44
N LEU A 43 2.50 8.59 -12.51
CA LEU A 43 3.88 8.12 -12.59
C LEU A 43 4.76 9.18 -13.25
N ALA A 44 6.02 9.26 -12.85
CA ALA A 44 7.00 10.15 -13.47
C ALA A 44 8.32 9.44 -13.74
N ASN A 45 9.00 9.83 -14.83
CA ASN A 45 10.38 9.50 -15.14
C ASN A 45 11.10 10.81 -15.45
N GLY A 46 11.61 11.48 -14.42
CA GLY A 46 12.11 12.85 -14.53
C GLY A 46 10.95 13.84 -14.78
N SER A 47 10.98 14.56 -15.90
CA SER A 47 9.93 15.50 -16.32
C SER A 47 8.84 14.86 -17.19
N ASP A 48 8.97 13.58 -17.53
CA ASP A 48 7.95 12.83 -18.26
C ASP A 48 6.94 12.26 -17.28
N THR A 49 5.67 12.63 -17.42
CA THR A 49 4.61 12.26 -16.47
C THR A 49 3.49 11.51 -17.18
N LEU A 50 2.87 10.59 -16.46
CA LEU A 50 1.82 9.73 -16.96
C LEU A 50 0.72 9.56 -15.91
N PRO A 51 -0.47 10.16 -16.12
CA PRO A 51 -1.68 9.79 -15.38
C PRO A 51 -2.08 8.36 -15.74
N VAL A 52 -2.31 7.52 -14.72
CA VAL A 52 -2.69 6.12 -14.89
C VAL A 52 -4.14 5.93 -14.41
N PRO A 53 -5.04 5.41 -15.26
CA PRO A 53 -6.42 5.15 -14.86
C PRO A 53 -6.52 4.00 -13.85
N ALA A 54 -7.52 4.06 -12.97
CA ALA A 54 -7.84 2.96 -12.06
C ALA A 54 -8.09 1.65 -12.82
N GLY A 55 -7.63 0.53 -12.27
CA GLY A 55 -7.73 -0.79 -12.89
C GLY A 55 -6.70 -1.09 -13.98
N ALA A 56 -5.81 -0.15 -14.32
CA ALA A 56 -4.73 -0.40 -15.26
C ALA A 56 -3.79 -1.51 -14.74
N LEU A 57 -3.47 -2.46 -15.62
CA LEU A 57 -2.53 -3.56 -15.33
C LEU A 57 -1.13 -3.28 -15.91
N THR A 58 -1.02 -2.34 -16.84
CA THR A 58 0.20 -1.96 -17.53
C THR A 58 0.25 -0.46 -17.78
N PHE A 59 1.46 0.06 -18.00
CA PHE A 59 1.67 1.45 -18.41
C PHE A 59 2.83 1.55 -19.40
N THR A 60 2.88 2.66 -20.12
CA THR A 60 4.00 3.05 -20.99
C THR A 60 4.17 4.56 -20.91
N MET A 61 5.38 5.00 -20.57
CA MET A 61 5.69 6.42 -20.46
C MET A 61 5.63 7.09 -21.84
N PRO A 62 5.16 8.34 -21.95
CA PRO A 62 5.04 9.04 -23.22
C PRO A 62 6.37 9.19 -23.98
N LYS A 63 7.48 9.44 -23.28
CA LYS A 63 8.79 9.62 -23.90
C LYS A 63 9.62 8.35 -23.85
N GLN A 64 10.22 8.03 -24.99
CA GLN A 64 11.32 7.07 -25.07
C GLN A 64 12.63 7.72 -24.62
N ILE A 65 13.61 6.89 -24.25
CA ILE A 65 14.93 7.35 -23.80
C ILE A 65 16.05 6.77 -24.66
N ASP A 66 17.12 7.55 -24.85
CA ASP A 66 18.30 7.15 -25.62
C ASP A 66 19.06 5.99 -24.92
N TYR A 67 19.80 5.18 -25.69
CA TYR A 67 20.76 4.20 -25.14
C TYR A 67 21.68 4.83 -24.09
N GLY A 68 21.82 4.17 -22.93
CA GLY A 68 22.65 4.64 -21.82
C GLY A 68 22.04 5.75 -20.97
N ALA A 69 20.91 6.35 -21.38
CA ALA A 69 20.20 7.32 -20.55
C ALA A 69 19.62 6.64 -19.30
N SER A 70 19.65 7.34 -18.17
CA SER A 70 19.05 6.84 -16.93
C SER A 70 17.52 6.99 -16.94
N PHE A 71 16.86 6.06 -16.27
CA PHE A 71 15.45 6.15 -15.94
C PHE A 71 15.27 5.91 -14.44
N ASN A 72 14.23 6.53 -13.89
CA ASN A 72 13.76 6.33 -12.53
C ASN A 72 12.26 6.58 -12.49
N VAL A 73 11.48 5.50 -12.58
CA VAL A 73 10.02 5.54 -12.48
C VAL A 73 9.64 5.72 -11.01
N VAL A 74 9.07 6.88 -10.71
CA VAL A 74 8.59 7.26 -9.38
C VAL A 74 7.08 7.47 -9.39
N VAL A 75 6.46 7.36 -8.22
CA VAL A 75 5.08 7.81 -8.01
C VAL A 75 5.13 9.30 -7.68
N GLN A 76 4.65 10.12 -8.60
CA GLN A 76 4.57 11.57 -8.43
C GLN A 76 3.34 11.96 -7.60
N GLU A 77 2.20 11.31 -7.85
CA GLU A 77 0.95 11.51 -7.11
C GLU A 77 0.34 10.16 -6.77
N GLN A 78 -0.04 9.99 -5.50
CA GLN A 78 -0.68 8.75 -5.03
C GLN A 78 -2.16 8.75 -5.41
N PRO A 79 -2.73 7.60 -5.81
CA PRO A 79 -4.17 7.48 -5.95
C PRO A 79 -4.88 7.70 -4.62
N ALA A 80 -6.14 8.14 -4.67
CA ALA A 80 -6.95 8.35 -3.48
C ALA A 80 -7.04 7.06 -2.64
N HIS A 81 -6.84 7.15 -1.33
CA HIS A 81 -6.99 6.05 -0.36
C HIS A 81 -6.13 4.79 -0.62
N GLN A 82 -5.11 4.88 -1.50
CA GLN A 82 -4.19 3.81 -1.84
C GLN A 82 -2.75 4.32 -1.80
N THR A 83 -1.81 3.41 -1.59
CA THR A 83 -0.38 3.69 -1.69
C THR A 83 0.24 2.78 -2.73
N CYS A 84 0.76 3.38 -3.79
CA CYS A 84 1.55 2.73 -4.83
C CYS A 84 3.04 2.92 -4.59
N THR A 85 3.81 1.85 -4.78
CA THR A 85 5.26 1.83 -4.58
C THR A 85 5.94 1.17 -5.79
N PRO A 86 6.91 1.85 -6.44
CA PRO A 86 7.77 1.23 -7.44
C PRO A 86 8.74 0.22 -6.82
N THR A 87 8.97 -0.90 -7.49
CA THR A 87 9.98 -1.89 -7.10
C THR A 87 11.36 -1.38 -7.49
N LEU A 88 12.22 -1.11 -6.51
CA LEU A 88 13.53 -0.47 -6.74
C LEU A 88 14.39 -1.22 -7.77
N ALA A 89 14.38 -2.55 -7.74
CA ALA A 89 15.19 -3.40 -8.62
C ALA A 89 14.83 -3.31 -10.11
N THR A 90 13.62 -2.84 -10.44
CA THR A 90 13.12 -2.83 -11.82
C THR A 90 12.69 -1.43 -12.30
N SER A 91 12.51 -0.50 -11.37
CA SER A 91 11.97 0.83 -11.66
C SER A 91 13.05 1.90 -11.85
N SER A 92 14.33 1.54 -11.77
CA SER A 92 15.45 2.45 -12.04
C SER A 92 16.61 1.74 -12.73
N GLY A 93 17.41 2.49 -13.49
CA GLY A 93 18.57 1.95 -14.19
C GLY A 93 18.97 2.79 -15.40
N SER A 94 19.67 2.17 -16.34
CA SER A 94 20.04 2.78 -17.63
C SER A 94 19.43 1.99 -18.80
N ALA A 95 19.07 2.70 -19.86
CA ALA A 95 18.57 2.08 -21.09
C ALA A 95 19.68 1.28 -21.80
N GLY A 96 19.29 0.19 -22.47
CA GLY A 96 20.21 -0.61 -23.30
C GLY A 96 20.70 -1.92 -22.67
N HIS A 97 20.42 -2.19 -21.39
CA HIS A 97 20.68 -3.49 -20.78
C HIS A 97 19.70 -4.58 -21.23
N THR A 98 18.47 -4.19 -21.58
CA THR A 98 17.40 -5.04 -22.07
C THR A 98 16.73 -4.40 -23.28
N LEU A 99 16.01 -5.21 -24.08
CA LEU A 99 15.25 -4.71 -25.24
C LEU A 99 14.15 -3.72 -24.84
N VAL A 100 13.60 -3.87 -23.63
CA VAL A 100 12.57 -3.01 -23.05
C VAL A 100 12.83 -2.81 -21.56
N ILE A 101 12.45 -1.65 -21.04
CA ILE A 101 12.48 -1.38 -19.59
C ILE A 101 11.13 -1.78 -19.02
N ASN A 102 11.13 -2.64 -17.99
CA ASN A 102 9.91 -3.10 -17.33
C ASN A 102 9.96 -2.75 -15.84
N ALA A 103 9.28 -1.68 -15.46
CA ALA A 103 9.12 -1.25 -14.08
C ALA A 103 7.91 -1.93 -13.43
N LEU A 104 8.03 -2.29 -12.14
CA LEU A 104 6.96 -2.96 -11.40
C LEU A 104 6.39 -2.01 -10.34
N ILE A 105 5.11 -1.67 -10.45
CA ILE A 105 4.40 -0.84 -9.47
C ILE A 105 3.41 -1.70 -8.68
N THR A 106 3.46 -1.64 -7.35
CA THR A 106 2.51 -2.34 -6.48
C THR A 106 1.71 -1.32 -5.68
N CYS A 107 0.39 -1.40 -5.76
CA CYS A 107 -0.54 -0.55 -5.06
C CYS A 107 -1.30 -1.34 -4.00
N VAL A 108 -1.47 -0.76 -2.82
CA VAL A 108 -2.17 -1.37 -1.68
C VAL A 108 -3.20 -0.39 -1.14
N GLN A 109 -4.41 -0.87 -0.87
CA GLN A 109 -5.44 -0.08 -0.18
C GLN A 109 -4.95 0.32 1.21
N ASN A 110 -5.05 1.60 1.54
CA ASN A 110 -4.68 2.09 2.87
C ASN A 110 -5.55 1.38 3.93
N SER A 111 -4.95 1.02 5.05
CA SER A 111 -5.62 0.32 6.14
C SER A 111 -5.37 1.01 7.47
N TYR A 112 -6.38 1.00 8.33
CA TYR A 112 -6.39 1.72 9.59
C TYR A 112 -6.70 0.79 10.75
N THR A 113 -6.22 1.14 11.93
CA THR A 113 -6.45 0.35 13.13
C THR A 113 -7.90 0.50 13.60
N LEU A 114 -8.42 -0.59 14.15
CA LEU A 114 -9.75 -0.66 14.76
C LEU A 114 -9.59 -0.97 16.25
N GLY A 115 -10.20 -0.17 17.10
CA GLY A 115 -10.05 -0.30 18.54
C GLY A 115 -11.04 0.53 19.32
N GLY A 116 -10.85 0.55 20.62
CA GLY A 116 -11.79 1.14 21.54
C GLY A 116 -11.29 1.16 22.97
N LYS A 117 -12.22 1.51 23.86
CA LYS A 117 -12.05 1.39 25.31
C LYS A 117 -13.02 0.38 25.88
N PHE A 118 -12.62 -0.29 26.95
CA PHE A 118 -13.52 -1.08 27.78
C PHE A 118 -13.70 -0.40 29.14
N THR A 119 -14.87 -0.59 29.74
CA THR A 119 -15.20 -0.12 31.09
C THR A 119 -15.99 -1.20 31.85
N GLY A 120 -15.83 -1.23 33.17
CA GLY A 120 -16.54 -2.16 34.05
C GLY A 120 -16.06 -3.61 34.01
N LEU A 121 -14.92 -3.90 33.35
CA LEU A 121 -14.32 -5.24 33.31
C LEU A 121 -13.26 -5.40 34.41
N TYR A 122 -13.70 -5.69 35.63
CA TYR A 122 -12.82 -5.91 36.77
C TYR A 122 -12.26 -7.34 36.79
N ALA A 123 -11.15 -7.57 37.49
CA ALA A 123 -10.72 -8.94 37.79
C ALA A 123 -11.76 -9.66 38.68
N ASN A 124 -11.69 -10.98 38.74
CA ASN A 124 -12.43 -11.73 39.75
C ASN A 124 -11.84 -11.40 41.13
N ASN A 125 -12.70 -11.11 42.11
CA ASN A 125 -12.29 -10.74 43.47
C ASN A 125 -11.94 -11.97 44.33
N ASP A 126 -11.28 -12.98 43.76
CA ASP A 126 -10.81 -14.17 44.52
C ASP A 126 -9.43 -13.98 45.16
N ALA A 127 -8.86 -12.77 45.04
CA ALA A 127 -7.55 -12.45 45.54
C ALA A 127 -7.45 -12.73 47.05
N THR A 128 -6.38 -13.41 47.45
CA THR A 128 -6.01 -13.62 48.85
C THR A 128 -4.65 -13.00 49.14
N ALA A 129 -4.16 -13.10 50.37
CA ALA A 129 -2.81 -12.63 50.73
C ALA A 129 -1.69 -13.31 49.92
N THR A 130 -1.95 -14.46 49.29
CA THR A 130 -0.94 -15.23 48.54
C THR A 130 -1.34 -15.52 47.09
N THR A 131 -2.53 -15.08 46.65
CA THR A 131 -3.05 -15.36 45.31
C THR A 131 -3.51 -14.07 44.65
N ALA A 132 -2.96 -13.76 43.47
CA ALA A 132 -3.38 -12.61 42.69
C ALA A 132 -4.78 -12.82 42.11
N ALA A 133 -5.54 -11.73 41.96
CA ALA A 133 -6.85 -11.75 41.34
C ALA A 133 -6.79 -12.38 39.95
N THR A 134 -7.69 -13.31 39.66
CA THR A 134 -7.81 -13.90 38.32
C THR A 134 -8.43 -12.89 37.34
N PRO A 135 -7.76 -12.56 36.22
CA PRO A 135 -8.29 -11.59 35.28
C PRO A 135 -9.50 -12.12 34.53
N ARG A 136 -10.49 -11.27 34.30
CA ARG A 136 -11.63 -11.58 33.42
C ARG A 136 -11.26 -11.30 31.98
N THR A 137 -11.77 -12.11 31.07
CA THR A 137 -11.55 -11.95 29.64
C THR A 137 -12.87 -11.90 28.87
N VAL A 138 -12.92 -11.00 27.89
CA VAL A 138 -13.98 -10.92 26.88
C VAL A 138 -13.31 -11.12 25.53
N VAL A 139 -13.82 -12.03 24.72
CA VAL A 139 -13.32 -12.22 23.35
C VAL A 139 -14.22 -11.46 22.40
N LEU A 140 -13.63 -10.51 21.70
CA LEU A 140 -14.25 -9.76 20.62
C LEU A 140 -13.88 -10.38 19.27
N LEU A 141 -14.77 -10.27 18.29
CA LEU A 141 -14.57 -10.72 16.92
C LEU A 141 -14.93 -9.58 15.97
N ASN A 142 -14.07 -9.26 15.00
CA ASN A 142 -14.38 -8.29 13.94
C ASN A 142 -14.67 -9.02 12.62
N GLY A 143 -15.94 -9.34 12.36
CA GLY A 143 -16.35 -10.09 11.18
C GLY A 143 -15.61 -11.42 10.99
N SER A 144 -15.56 -11.93 9.76
CA SER A 144 -14.88 -13.20 9.43
C SER A 144 -13.40 -13.03 9.07
N THR A 145 -12.98 -11.83 8.67
CA THR A 145 -11.61 -11.54 8.19
C THR A 145 -10.81 -10.63 9.12
N GLY A 146 -11.47 -9.90 10.03
CA GLY A 146 -10.83 -8.95 10.95
C GLY A 146 -10.26 -9.57 12.23
N GLY A 147 -10.45 -10.88 12.43
CA GLY A 147 -9.83 -11.65 13.50
C GLY A 147 -10.48 -11.47 14.88
N GLN A 148 -9.93 -12.21 15.85
CA GLN A 148 -10.34 -12.20 17.25
C GLN A 148 -9.40 -11.38 18.12
N LEU A 149 -9.94 -10.79 19.17
CA LEU A 149 -9.21 -10.02 20.17
C LEU A 149 -9.68 -10.42 21.57
N THR A 150 -8.75 -10.86 22.42
CA THR A 150 -9.03 -11.11 23.84
C THR A 150 -8.78 -9.84 24.63
N VAL A 151 -9.84 -9.19 25.12
CA VAL A 151 -9.77 -8.07 26.07
C VAL A 151 -9.72 -8.63 27.48
N SER A 152 -8.74 -8.21 28.28
CA SER A 152 -8.54 -8.70 29.64
C SER A 152 -8.62 -7.57 30.65
N SER A 153 -9.18 -7.83 31.83
CA SER A 153 -9.16 -6.89 32.95
C SER A 153 -7.73 -6.53 33.40
N ALA A 154 -6.74 -7.36 33.06
CA ALA A 154 -5.32 -7.08 33.31
C ALA A 154 -4.76 -5.96 32.42
N MET A 155 -5.47 -5.58 31.35
CA MET A 155 -5.12 -4.44 30.50
C MET A 155 -5.53 -3.09 31.12
N ALA A 156 -6.22 -3.12 32.26
CA ALA A 156 -6.65 -1.91 32.93
C ALA A 156 -5.46 -1.14 33.52
N GLY A 157 -5.53 0.18 33.48
CA GLY A 157 -4.53 1.03 34.12
C GLY A 157 -4.54 0.84 35.63
N THR A 158 -3.37 0.94 36.27
CA THR A 158 -3.23 0.80 37.74
C THR A 158 -4.07 1.82 38.52
N ASN A 159 -4.34 2.99 37.92
CA ASN A 159 -5.14 4.07 38.50
C ASN A 159 -6.60 4.08 38.05
N THR A 160 -6.99 3.20 37.11
CA THR A 160 -8.36 3.10 36.58
C THR A 160 -8.78 1.63 36.47
N PRO A 161 -8.93 0.90 37.59
CA PRO A 161 -9.33 -0.50 37.56
C PRO A 161 -10.65 -0.67 36.81
N GLY A 162 -10.72 -1.72 35.99
CA GLY A 162 -11.92 -2.00 35.19
C GLY A 162 -12.01 -1.22 33.88
N GLU A 163 -11.07 -0.31 33.61
CA GLU A 163 -11.03 0.48 32.38
C GLU A 163 -9.69 0.38 31.66
N GLY A 164 -9.73 0.28 30.34
CA GLY A 164 -8.53 0.24 29.51
C GLY A 164 -8.86 0.35 28.03
N PHE A 165 -7.83 0.21 27.19
CA PHE A 165 -7.94 0.29 25.74
C PHE A 165 -7.68 -1.06 25.09
N PHE A 166 -8.24 -1.26 23.91
CA PHE A 166 -8.01 -2.44 23.10
C PHE A 166 -7.91 -2.05 21.62
N THR A 167 -7.12 -2.80 20.86
CA THR A 167 -6.93 -2.62 19.42
C THR A 167 -6.86 -3.98 18.76
N PHE A 168 -7.59 -4.19 17.67
CA PHE A 168 -7.50 -5.39 16.85
C PHE A 168 -6.14 -5.46 16.16
N GLY A 169 -5.56 -6.66 16.10
CA GLY A 169 -4.26 -6.87 15.45
C GLY A 169 -4.31 -6.74 13.92
N ALA A 170 -5.44 -7.11 13.30
CA ALA A 170 -5.66 -6.94 11.88
C ALA A 170 -6.27 -5.55 11.60
N PRO A 171 -5.60 -4.68 10.82
CA PRO A 171 -6.18 -3.42 10.41
C PRO A 171 -7.29 -3.64 9.37
N VAL A 172 -8.20 -2.69 9.25
CA VAL A 172 -9.30 -2.71 8.28
C VAL A 172 -8.96 -1.76 7.14
N ARG A 173 -9.16 -2.17 5.90
CA ARG A 173 -8.91 -1.30 4.73
C ARG A 173 -9.92 -0.17 4.66
N PHE A 174 -9.52 0.98 4.13
CA PHE A 174 -10.43 2.08 3.84
C PHE A 174 -11.65 1.59 3.05
N GLY A 175 -12.85 2.02 3.44
CA GLY A 175 -14.09 1.67 2.76
C GLY A 175 -14.61 0.26 3.07
N GLU A 176 -13.85 -0.60 3.73
CA GLU A 176 -14.34 -1.90 4.20
C GLU A 176 -15.22 -1.73 5.44
N ALA A 177 -16.22 -2.60 5.56
CA ALA A 177 -17.05 -2.67 6.75
C ALA A 177 -16.31 -3.36 7.90
N TYR A 178 -16.52 -2.86 9.12
CA TYR A 178 -16.18 -3.56 10.35
C TYR A 178 -17.44 -3.86 11.15
N GLY A 179 -17.40 -4.96 11.92
CA GLY A 179 -18.51 -5.45 12.70
C GLY A 179 -18.00 -6.23 13.89
N VAL A 180 -17.81 -5.52 15.00
CA VAL A 180 -17.33 -6.05 16.26
C VAL A 180 -18.48 -6.65 17.05
N THR A 181 -18.33 -7.93 17.39
CA THR A 181 -19.27 -8.69 18.22
C THR A 181 -18.55 -9.29 19.42
N ILE A 182 -19.33 -9.58 20.46
CA ILE A 182 -18.83 -10.32 21.63
C ILE A 182 -18.98 -11.80 21.30
N LEU A 183 -17.85 -12.48 21.12
CA LEU A 183 -17.81 -13.91 20.87
C LEU A 183 -17.99 -14.72 22.16
N SER A 184 -17.33 -14.28 23.24
CA SER A 184 -17.47 -14.86 24.56
C SER A 184 -17.22 -13.83 25.65
N GLN A 185 -17.85 -14.04 26.80
CA GLN A 185 -17.72 -13.19 27.99
C GLN A 185 -17.81 -14.04 29.26
N PRO A 186 -17.34 -13.54 30.41
CA PRO A 186 -17.48 -14.26 31.68
C PRO A 186 -18.96 -14.47 32.03
N LYS A 187 -19.27 -15.57 32.73
CA LYS A 187 -20.67 -15.99 32.97
C LYS A 187 -21.46 -15.02 33.84
N ASP A 188 -20.79 -14.34 34.75
CA ASP A 188 -21.30 -13.47 35.82
C ASP A 188 -21.25 -11.97 35.49
N VAL A 189 -20.80 -11.60 34.29
CA VAL A 189 -20.91 -10.22 33.77
C VAL A 189 -21.65 -10.21 32.44
N SER A 190 -22.37 -9.13 32.16
CA SER A 190 -23.00 -8.84 30.88
C SER A 190 -22.29 -7.66 30.24
N CYS A 191 -21.71 -7.87 29.07
CA CYS A 191 -21.03 -6.82 28.31
C CYS A 191 -21.85 -6.41 27.09
N THR A 192 -21.78 -5.12 26.75
CA THR A 192 -22.44 -4.50 25.60
C THR A 192 -21.45 -3.69 24.80
N LEU A 193 -21.61 -3.66 23.48
CA LEU A 193 -20.81 -2.84 22.57
C LEU A 193 -21.61 -1.63 22.08
N THR A 194 -20.98 -0.47 22.04
CA THR A 194 -21.45 0.69 21.28
C THR A 194 -20.42 1.07 20.24
N ASN A 195 -20.89 1.63 19.11
CA ASN A 195 -20.08 1.91 17.92
C ASN A 195 -19.35 0.66 17.36
N GLY A 196 -19.88 -0.54 17.62
CA GLY A 196 -19.24 -1.79 17.21
C GLY A 196 -19.22 -2.03 15.70
N SER A 197 -19.97 -1.28 14.91
CA SER A 197 -20.08 -1.50 13.46
C SER A 197 -19.99 -0.19 12.68
N GLY A 198 -19.45 -0.24 11.47
CA GLY A 198 -19.36 0.90 10.57
C GLY A 198 -18.53 0.61 9.32
N ILE A 199 -18.22 1.66 8.56
CA ILE A 199 -17.27 1.62 7.44
C ILE A 199 -15.98 2.29 7.92
N MET A 200 -14.83 1.71 7.59
CA MET A 200 -13.53 2.26 7.99
C MET A 200 -13.24 3.57 7.22
N PRO A 201 -13.13 4.72 7.92
CA PRO A 201 -12.82 6.00 7.30
C PRO A 201 -11.33 6.11 6.96
N GLU A 202 -10.88 7.29 6.51
CA GLU A 202 -9.48 7.60 6.24
C GLU A 202 -8.66 7.89 7.51
N SER A 203 -8.98 7.19 8.60
CA SER A 203 -8.32 7.30 9.90
C SER A 203 -8.65 6.10 10.78
N SER A 204 -7.83 5.88 11.81
CA SER A 204 -8.07 4.84 12.80
C SER A 204 -9.36 5.08 13.59
N VAL A 205 -10.14 4.02 13.76
CA VAL A 205 -11.35 4.02 14.58
C VAL A 205 -10.97 3.56 15.99
N SER A 206 -11.16 4.43 16.98
CA SER A 206 -10.83 4.18 18.39
C SER A 206 -11.99 4.47 19.36
N ASN A 207 -13.20 4.66 18.84
CA ASN A 207 -14.39 5.07 19.59
C ASN A 207 -15.35 3.91 19.92
N ILE A 208 -14.93 2.65 19.71
CA ILE A 208 -15.70 1.49 20.15
C ILE A 208 -15.69 1.48 21.68
N VAL A 209 -16.84 1.25 22.30
CA VAL A 209 -16.94 1.13 23.76
C VAL A 209 -17.52 -0.22 24.12
N LEU A 210 -16.75 -1.00 24.89
CA LEU A 210 -17.18 -2.23 25.53
C LEU A 210 -17.51 -1.93 27.00
N THR A 211 -18.78 -2.01 27.37
CA THR A 211 -19.21 -1.77 28.76
C THR A 211 -19.68 -3.07 29.38
N CYS A 212 -19.09 -3.47 30.51
CA CYS A 212 -19.46 -4.66 31.25
C CYS A 212 -20.10 -4.29 32.59
N VAL A 213 -21.18 -4.98 32.95
CA VAL A 213 -21.88 -4.84 34.23
C VAL A 213 -22.05 -6.21 34.89
N PRO A 214 -22.01 -6.33 36.23
CA PRO A 214 -22.36 -7.57 36.91
C PRO A 214 -23.78 -8.04 36.54
N LYS A 215 -23.96 -9.35 36.39
CA LYS A 215 -25.31 -9.92 36.28
C LYS A 215 -25.94 -10.01 37.67
N THR A 216 -27.17 -9.53 37.78
CA THR A 216 -28.04 -9.72 38.96
C THR A 216 -28.73 -11.07 38.92
#